data_AF-A0A962IM30-F1
#
_entry.id   AF-A0A962IM30-F1
#
_cell.length_a   1.000
_cell.length_b   1.000
_cell.length_c   1.000
_cell.angle_alpha   90.00
_cell.angle_beta   90.00
_cell.angle_gamma   90.00
#
_symmetry.space_group_name_H-M   'P 1'
#
loop_
_entity.id
_entity.type
_entity.pdbx_description
1 polymer ?
#
loop_
_entity_poly.entity_id
_entity_poly.type
_entity_poly.pdbx_seq_one_letter_code
_entity_poly.pdbx_strand_id
1 'polypeptide(L)'
;MSLASDGLKGIDSSWQPVDFLHQNVCAMPSGIYTIEAPLRGWVQRDDVAELINLIDSTQPCSGVVLAVSSRLRVHSTLGDEAAFLVEGYRQGRYPPGLTSVGMDDGDRAALREWWRVESGATDD
;
A
#
# COMPACT_ATOMS: atom_id res chain seq x y z
N MET A 1 -17.13 26.36 -14.49
CA MET A 1 -16.17 25.73 -13.56
C MET A 1 -16.83 24.48 -13.02
N SER A 2 -16.51 23.32 -13.58
CA SER A 2 -17.09 22.05 -13.16
C SER A 2 -16.27 21.51 -11.99
N LEU A 3 -16.90 21.35 -10.84
CA LEU A 3 -16.34 20.65 -9.70
C LEU A 3 -16.18 19.18 -10.11
N ALA A 4 -14.93 18.70 -10.22
CA ALA A 4 -14.65 17.29 -10.42
C ALA A 4 -15.22 16.52 -9.21
N SER A 5 -16.32 15.83 -9.47
CA SER A 5 -16.93 14.89 -8.53
C SER A 5 -16.17 13.57 -8.67
N ASP A 6 -14.97 13.46 -8.07
CA ASP A 6 -14.22 12.19 -7.98
C ASP A 6 -14.33 11.64 -6.55
N GLY A 7 -15.57 11.58 -6.06
CA GLY A 7 -15.91 10.88 -4.83
C GLY A 7 -16.20 9.41 -5.14
N LEU A 8 -15.57 8.54 -4.33
CA LEU A 8 -15.84 7.10 -4.14
C LEU A 8 -15.11 6.17 -5.12
N LYS A 9 -13.90 5.74 -4.74
CA LYS A 9 -13.27 4.55 -5.30
C LYS A 9 -13.00 3.57 -4.16
N GLY A 10 -13.97 2.68 -3.93
CA GLY A 10 -13.69 1.44 -3.22
C GLY A 10 -12.65 0.63 -4.01
N ILE A 11 -11.71 0.00 -3.31
CA ILE A 11 -10.87 -1.03 -3.93
C ILE A 11 -11.79 -2.18 -4.36
N ASP A 12 -11.68 -2.57 -5.62
CA ASP A 12 -12.25 -3.82 -6.09
C ASP A 12 -11.35 -4.97 -5.61
N SER A 13 -11.89 -5.89 -4.82
CA SER A 13 -11.14 -7.03 -4.28
C SER A 13 -10.62 -7.99 -5.36
N SER A 14 -11.07 -7.85 -6.62
CA SER A 14 -10.53 -8.59 -7.76
C SER A 14 -9.21 -8.03 -8.29
N TRP A 15 -8.85 -6.79 -7.93
CA TRP A 15 -7.58 -6.20 -8.33
C TRP A 15 -6.41 -6.86 -7.63
N GLN A 16 -5.34 -7.09 -8.38
CA GLN A 16 -4.06 -7.49 -7.79
C GLN A 16 -3.46 -6.29 -7.04
N PRO A 17 -2.94 -6.47 -5.80
CA PRO A 17 -2.36 -5.38 -5.02
C PRO A 17 -1.29 -4.56 -5.75
N VAL A 18 -0.45 -5.21 -6.54
CA VAL A 18 0.61 -4.52 -7.30
C VAL A 18 0.03 -3.70 -8.45
N ASP A 19 -0.92 -4.26 -9.22
CA ASP A 19 -1.64 -3.52 -10.25
C ASP A 19 -2.38 -2.32 -9.67
N PHE A 20 -2.99 -2.48 -8.50
CA PHE A 20 -3.63 -1.39 -7.78
C PHE A 20 -2.65 -0.22 -7.52
N LEU A 21 -1.43 -0.48 -7.06
CA LEU A 21 -0.43 0.56 -6.86
C LEU A 21 -0.12 1.30 -8.17
N HIS A 22 0.24 0.55 -9.22
CA HIS A 22 0.69 1.14 -10.48
C HIS A 22 -0.42 1.89 -11.21
N GLN A 23 -1.61 1.31 -11.29
CA GLN A 23 -2.71 1.81 -12.12
C GLN A 23 -3.56 2.87 -11.40
N ASN A 24 -3.51 2.93 -10.07
CA ASN A 24 -4.35 3.84 -9.29
C ASN A 24 -3.54 4.81 -8.43
N VAL A 25 -2.74 4.28 -7.50
CA VAL A 25 -2.06 5.11 -6.48
C VAL A 25 -0.93 5.94 -7.09
N CYS A 26 -0.17 5.35 -8.02
CA CYS A 26 1.00 5.97 -8.62
C CYS A 26 0.74 6.60 -10.00
N ALA A 27 -0.44 6.38 -10.59
CA ALA A 27 -0.80 6.92 -11.91
C ALA A 27 -0.94 8.46 -11.90
N MET A 28 -1.33 9.04 -10.76
CA MET A 28 -1.45 10.48 -10.57
C MET A 28 -0.81 10.88 -9.23
N PRO A 29 0.50 11.14 -9.19
CA PRO A 29 1.28 11.22 -7.94
C PRO A 29 1.20 12.58 -7.21
N SER A 30 0.05 13.25 -7.22
CA SER A 30 -0.10 14.63 -6.72
C SER A 30 -1.16 14.79 -5.62
N GLY A 31 -1.56 13.72 -4.94
CA GLY A 31 -2.58 13.84 -3.90
C GLY A 31 -2.71 12.62 -2.98
N ILE A 32 -3.96 12.30 -2.67
CA ILE A 32 -4.33 11.20 -1.80
C ILE A 32 -5.15 10.17 -2.58
N TYR A 33 -4.96 8.91 -2.27
CA TYR A 33 -5.88 7.84 -2.68
C TYR A 33 -6.72 7.44 -1.46
N THR A 34 -8.03 7.67 -1.51
CA THR A 34 -8.92 7.40 -0.38
C THR A 34 -9.54 6.02 -0.50
N ILE A 35 -9.41 5.21 0.56
CA ILE A 35 -10.10 3.92 0.71
C ILE A 35 -11.24 4.10 1.70
N GLU A 36 -12.43 3.64 1.34
CA GLU A 36 -13.63 3.81 2.15
C GLU A 36 -13.64 2.90 3.39
N ALA A 37 -13.32 1.63 3.20
CA ALA A 37 -13.34 0.62 4.24
C ALA A 37 -12.17 -0.36 4.09
N PRO A 38 -11.63 -0.90 5.19
CA PRO A 38 -10.56 -1.89 5.11
C PRO A 38 -11.02 -3.20 4.48
N LEU A 39 -10.18 -3.79 3.62
CA LEU A 39 -10.33 -5.12 3.07
C LEU A 39 -9.55 -6.13 3.91
N ARG A 40 -10.15 -7.29 4.20
CA ARG A 40 -9.49 -8.36 4.96
C ARG A 40 -8.97 -9.44 4.03
N GLY A 41 -7.74 -9.89 4.28
CA GLY A 41 -7.11 -10.97 3.52
C GLY A 41 -7.07 -10.71 2.02
N TRP A 42 -6.98 -9.44 1.59
CA TRP A 42 -6.91 -9.08 0.17
C TRP A 42 -5.51 -9.32 -0.39
N VAL A 43 -4.48 -8.82 0.30
CA VAL A 43 -3.08 -9.10 -0.02
C VAL A 43 -2.77 -10.56 0.34
N GLN A 44 -2.20 -11.30 -0.59
CA GLN A 44 -1.76 -12.68 -0.44
C GLN A 44 -0.25 -12.78 -0.32
N ARG A 45 0.24 -13.96 0.06
CA ARG A 45 1.67 -14.27 0.18
C ARG A 45 2.45 -14.01 -1.12
N ASP A 46 1.88 -14.37 -2.27
CA ASP A 46 2.54 -14.19 -3.57
C ASP A 46 2.69 -12.70 -3.92
N ASP A 47 1.70 -11.87 -3.55
CA ASP A 47 1.79 -10.42 -3.70
C ASP A 47 2.93 -9.84 -2.86
N VAL A 48 3.15 -10.37 -1.64
CA VAL A 48 4.23 -9.90 -0.76
C VAL A 48 5.60 -10.08 -1.41
N ALA A 49 5.82 -11.19 -2.13
CA ALA A 49 7.08 -11.42 -2.82
C ALA A 49 7.38 -10.31 -3.85
N GLU A 50 6.37 -9.89 -4.61
CA GLU A 50 6.50 -8.82 -5.59
C GLU A 50 6.61 -7.44 -4.92
N LEU A 51 5.78 -7.18 -3.91
CA LEU A 51 5.80 -5.93 -3.15
C LEU A 51 7.15 -5.68 -2.47
N ILE A 52 7.81 -6.72 -1.96
CA ILE A 52 9.13 -6.63 -1.34
C ILE A 52 10.19 -6.11 -2.35
N ASN A 53 10.05 -6.44 -3.64
CA ASN A 53 10.96 -5.93 -4.67
C ASN A 53 10.72 -4.45 -4.98
N LEU A 54 9.56 -3.90 -4.62
CA LEU A 54 9.18 -2.52 -4.88
C LEU A 54 9.53 -1.56 -3.72
N ILE A 55 9.87 -2.07 -2.53
CA ILE A 55 9.96 -1.24 -1.32
C ILE A 55 11.07 -0.18 -1.35
N ASP A 56 12.06 -0.31 -2.23
CA ASP A 56 13.12 0.69 -2.42
C ASP A 56 12.79 1.71 -3.50
N SER A 57 11.65 1.57 -4.17
CA SER A 57 11.24 2.48 -5.23
C SER A 57 10.98 3.88 -4.69
N THR A 58 11.64 4.84 -5.33
CA THR A 58 11.47 6.28 -5.11
C THR A 58 10.50 6.92 -6.11
N GLN A 59 9.84 6.11 -6.96
CA GLN A 59 8.82 6.59 -7.88
C GLN A 59 7.74 7.35 -7.10
N PRO A 60 7.44 8.62 -7.44
CA PRO A 60 6.38 9.38 -6.77
C PRO A 60 5.02 8.70 -6.90
N CYS A 61 4.24 8.70 -5.80
CA CYS A 61 2.86 8.20 -5.75
C CYS A 61 2.00 9.07 -4.83
N SER A 62 0.68 8.96 -4.98
CA SER A 62 -0.26 9.51 -3.98
C SER A 62 -0.17 8.73 -2.67
N GLY A 63 -0.42 9.39 -1.55
CA GLY A 63 -0.50 8.69 -0.26
C GLY A 63 -1.86 8.04 -0.06
N VAL A 64 -1.89 6.80 0.44
CA VAL A 64 -3.15 6.12 0.75
C VAL A 64 -3.70 6.59 2.09
N VAL A 65 -5.00 6.90 2.15
CA VAL A 65 -5.71 7.29 3.38
C VAL A 65 -7.02 6.53 3.51
N LEU A 66 -7.40 6.18 4.74
CA LEU A 66 -8.72 5.67 5.05
C LEU A 66 -9.69 6.85 5.19
N ALA A 67 -10.93 6.73 4.72
CA ALA A 67 -11.91 7.82 4.68
C ALA A 67 -12.20 8.46 6.04
N VAL A 68 -12.02 7.72 7.14
CA VAL A 68 -12.18 8.21 8.52
C VAL A 68 -10.94 8.92 9.08
N SER A 69 -9.87 9.05 8.29
CA SER A 69 -8.63 9.70 8.72
C SER A 69 -8.81 11.21 8.81
N SER A 70 -8.37 11.81 9.92
CA SER A 70 -8.26 13.26 10.08
C SER A 70 -6.90 13.82 9.61
N ARG A 71 -5.98 12.95 9.17
CA ARG A 71 -4.64 13.31 8.69
C ARG A 71 -4.52 12.89 7.23
N LEU A 72 -3.89 13.72 6.42
CA LEU A 72 -3.68 13.46 5.01
C LEU A 72 -2.18 13.43 4.72
N ARG A 73 -1.76 12.45 3.92
CA ARG A 73 -0.40 12.38 3.39
C ARG A 73 -0.49 12.52 1.88
N VAL A 74 -0.08 13.67 1.35
CA VAL A 74 -0.21 14.01 -0.08
C VAL A 74 1.01 13.60 -0.92
N HIS A 75 2.09 13.15 -0.28
CA HIS A 75 3.32 12.73 -0.93
C HIS A 75 3.79 11.38 -0.39
N SER A 76 3.96 10.43 -1.30
CA SER A 76 4.44 9.09 -1.02
C SER A 76 5.32 8.59 -2.16
N THR A 77 5.92 7.42 -2.00
CA THR A 77 6.58 6.70 -3.09
C THR A 77 5.97 5.32 -3.29
N LEU A 78 6.24 4.70 -4.44
CA LEU A 78 5.83 3.32 -4.69
C LEU A 78 6.37 2.39 -3.60
N GLY A 79 7.59 2.64 -3.12
CA GLY A 79 8.18 1.88 -2.02
C GLY A 79 7.42 2.04 -0.70
N ASP A 80 7.00 3.26 -0.35
CA ASP A 80 6.20 3.50 0.86
C ASP A 80 4.85 2.78 0.78
N GLU A 81 4.16 2.84 -0.36
CA GLU A 81 2.84 2.21 -0.54
C GLU A 81 2.93 0.68 -0.66
N ALA A 82 3.98 0.16 -1.29
CA ALA A 82 4.27 -1.27 -1.30
C ALA A 82 4.50 -1.79 0.12
N ALA A 83 5.28 -1.07 0.92
CA ALA A 83 5.52 -1.45 2.30
C ALA A 83 4.26 -1.35 3.17
N PHE A 84 3.36 -0.40 2.89
CA PHE A 84 2.06 -0.30 3.54
C PHE A 84 1.13 -1.49 3.21
N LEU A 85 1.21 -2.04 2.00
CA LEU A 85 0.52 -3.28 1.63
C LEU A 85 1.11 -4.51 2.32
N VAL A 86 2.44 -4.61 2.40
CA VAL A 86 3.12 -5.70 3.13
C VAL A 86 2.70 -5.70 4.61
N GLU A 87 2.66 -4.53 5.24
CA GLU A 87 2.16 -4.42 6.60
C GLU A 87 0.66 -4.78 6.70
N GLY A 88 -0.12 -4.47 5.66
CA GLY A 88 -1.51 -4.90 5.55
C GLY A 88 -1.66 -6.42 5.53
N TYR A 89 -0.78 -7.13 4.81
CA TYR A 89 -0.71 -8.59 4.85
C TYR A 89 -0.41 -9.12 6.25
N ARG A 90 0.61 -8.57 6.92
CA ARG A 90 1.01 -8.97 8.29
C ARG A 90 -0.13 -8.83 9.29
N GLN A 91 -1.00 -7.83 9.11
CA GLN A 91 -2.15 -7.58 9.98
C GLN A 91 -3.46 -8.24 9.48
N GLY A 92 -3.44 -8.90 8.32
CA GLY A 92 -4.62 -9.48 7.68
C GLY A 92 -5.68 -8.47 7.23
N ARG A 93 -5.31 -7.19 7.11
CA ARG A 93 -6.21 -6.11 6.68
C ARG A 93 -5.48 -4.99 5.94
N TYR A 94 -6.09 -4.43 4.92
CA TYR A 94 -5.58 -3.26 4.21
C TYR A 94 -6.65 -2.17 4.09
N PRO A 95 -6.34 -0.90 4.39
CA PRO A 95 -5.12 -0.39 5.01
C PRO A 95 -4.86 -0.92 6.43
N PRO A 96 -3.59 -1.13 6.85
CA PRO A 96 -3.25 -1.48 8.23
C PRO A 96 -3.38 -0.28 9.20
N GLY A 97 -3.42 0.95 8.69
CA GLY A 97 -3.56 2.19 9.46
C GLY A 97 -4.49 3.20 8.79
N LEU A 98 -4.66 4.37 9.41
CA LEU A 98 -5.51 5.44 8.87
C LEU A 98 -4.88 6.14 7.66
N THR A 99 -3.55 6.15 7.57
CA THR A 99 -2.80 6.74 6.46
C THR A 99 -1.56 5.91 6.21
N SER A 100 -1.06 5.89 4.97
CA SER A 100 0.31 5.47 4.71
C SER A 100 1.27 6.42 5.42
N VAL A 101 2.43 5.89 5.82
CA VAL A 101 3.49 6.64 6.50
C VAL A 101 4.78 6.47 5.72
N GLY A 102 5.63 7.50 5.75
CA GLY A 102 6.94 7.39 5.13
C GLY A 102 7.77 6.39 5.90
N MET A 103 8.35 5.41 5.20
CA MET A 103 9.25 4.44 5.82
C MET A 103 10.68 4.89 5.63
N ASP A 104 11.45 4.87 6.71
CA ASP A 104 12.89 5.06 6.63
C ASP A 104 13.61 3.77 6.18
N ASP A 105 14.92 3.87 5.96
CA ASP A 105 15.73 2.74 5.51
C ASP A 105 15.76 1.58 6.51
N GLY A 106 15.61 1.88 7.81
CA GLY A 106 15.54 0.90 8.88
C GLY A 106 14.25 0.10 8.84
N ASP A 107 13.12 0.77 8.68
CA ASP A 107 11.80 0.14 8.50
C ASP A 107 11.79 -0.79 7.28
N ARG A 108 12.32 -0.31 6.14
CA ARG A 108 12.41 -1.09 4.90
C ARG A 108 13.32 -2.32 5.07
N ALA A 109 14.45 -2.17 5.76
CA ALA A 109 15.34 -3.28 6.07
C ALA A 109 14.67 -4.34 6.96
N ALA A 110 13.90 -3.90 7.97
CA ALA A 110 13.17 -4.79 8.85
C ALA A 110 12.11 -5.61 8.10
N LEU A 111 11.39 -5.00 7.14
CA LEU A 111 10.41 -5.72 6.32
C LEU A 111 11.06 -6.77 5.41
N ARG A 112 12.22 -6.50 4.81
CA ARG A 112 12.97 -7.49 4.02
C ARG A 112 13.41 -8.67 4.87
N GLU A 113 13.95 -8.40 6.05
CA GLU A 113 14.42 -9.46 6.94
C GLU A 113 13.25 -10.32 7.43
N TRP A 114 12.13 -9.69 7.80
CA TRP A 114 10.91 -10.40 8.12
C TRP A 114 10.46 -11.31 6.97
N TRP A 115 10.41 -10.80 5.74
CA TRP A 115 9.99 -11.61 4.59
C TRP A 115 10.94 -12.76 4.30
N ARG A 116 12.26 -12.56 4.47
CA ARG A 116 13.26 -13.63 4.32
C ARG A 116 13.00 -14.80 5.28
N VAL A 117 12.69 -14.49 6.54
CA VAL A 117 12.37 -15.51 7.55
C VAL A 117 11.04 -16.20 7.22
N GLU A 118 10.00 -15.42 6.93
CA GLU A 118 8.65 -15.91 6.64
C GLU A 118 8.62 -16.81 5.38
N SER A 119 9.26 -16.37 4.30
CA SER A 119 9.27 -17.09 3.01
C SER A 119 10.05 -18.40 3.07
N GLY A 120 11.12 -18.47 3.86
CA GLY A 120 11.91 -19.70 4.07
C GLY A 120 11.32 -20.66 5.09
N ALA A 121 10.35 -20.23 5.91
CA ALA A 121 9.67 -21.08 6.89
C ALA A 121 8.52 -21.90 6.30
N THR A 122 8.15 -21.70 5.03
CA THR A 122 7.01 -22.36 4.38
C THR A 122 7.42 -23.57 3.50
N ASP A 123 8.68 -24.01 3.57
CA ASP A 123 9.21 -25.19 2.86
C ASP A 123 9.17 -26.49 3.72
N ASP A 124 8.27 -26.58 4.73
CA ASP A 124 8.07 -27.77 5.58
C ASP A 124 6.62 -28.28 5.53
#